data_AF-A0A537VIL8-F1
#
_entry.id   AF-A0A537VIL8-F1
#
_cell.length_a   1.000
_cell.length_b   1.000
_cell.length_c   1.000
_cell.angle_alpha   90.00
_cell.angle_beta   90.00
_cell.angle_gamma   90.00
#
_symmetry.space_group_name_H-M   'P 1'
#
loop_
_entity.id
_entity.type
_entity.pdbx_description
1 polymer ?
#
loop_
_entity_poly.entity_id
_entity_poly.type
_entity_poly.pdbx_seq_one_letter_code
_entity_poly.pdbx_strand_id
1 'polypeptide(L)'
;MGSEGTLGVVTEATLAVRRAPSAVAHGAFAFETFRGGLEAVRRVAQEELHPAVMRLYDEADVGIAFRDAAERPDGSLMILRFEGDAIAPEEERAVRALVVSTGGRDLGPGLAERWWEHRNDAVGTFRQIMVGGMLGPAAAVDTMEVAG
;
A
#
# COMPACT_ATOMS: atom_id res chain seq x y z
N MET A 1 11.00 -13.58 20.23
CA MET A 1 9.82 -13.07 19.49
C MET A 1 9.23 -14.22 18.70
N GLY A 2 7.90 -14.29 18.56
CA GLY A 2 7.23 -15.42 17.89
C GLY A 2 6.91 -16.63 18.78
N SER A 3 6.87 -16.46 20.10
CA SER A 3 6.49 -17.55 21.02
C SER A 3 4.98 -17.81 21.08
N GLU A 4 4.17 -16.93 20.50
CA GLU A 4 2.70 -17.06 20.42
C GLU A 4 2.05 -17.41 21.78
N GLY A 5 2.61 -16.86 22.88
CA GLY A 5 2.09 -17.08 24.24
C GLY A 5 2.47 -18.41 24.90
N THR A 6 3.22 -19.28 24.22
CA THR A 6 3.61 -20.60 24.77
C THR A 6 4.69 -20.54 25.85
N LEU A 7 5.46 -19.44 25.89
CA LEU A 7 6.64 -19.30 26.75
C LEU A 7 6.47 -18.30 27.90
N GLY A 8 5.31 -17.68 28.03
CA GLY A 8 5.02 -16.70 29.09
C GLY A 8 4.32 -15.44 28.59
N VAL A 9 4.16 -14.47 29.51
CA VAL A 9 3.47 -13.20 29.26
C VAL A 9 4.47 -12.06 29.23
N VAL A 10 4.48 -11.28 28.15
CA VAL A 10 5.27 -10.05 28.06
C VAL A 10 4.54 -8.95 28.83
N THR A 11 5.16 -8.42 29.89
CA THR A 11 4.57 -7.35 30.72
C THR A 11 5.09 -5.97 30.33
N GLU A 12 6.32 -5.88 29.85
CA GLU A 12 6.98 -4.62 29.46
C GLU A 12 7.87 -4.84 28.23
N ALA A 13 8.04 -3.79 27.42
CA ALA A 13 8.94 -3.79 26.28
C ALA A 13 9.55 -2.39 26.09
N THR A 14 10.85 -2.35 25.78
CA THR A 14 11.52 -1.12 25.34
C THR A 14 11.61 -1.15 23.81
N LEU A 15 11.04 -0.13 23.16
CA LEU A 15 11.01 -0.02 21.71
C LEU A 15 11.92 1.12 21.24
N ALA A 16 12.59 0.92 20.10
CA ALA A 16 13.26 2.00 19.42
C ALA A 16 12.22 2.97 18.85
N VAL A 17 12.44 4.28 19.06
CA VAL A 17 11.59 5.35 18.52
C VAL A 17 12.40 6.27 17.64
N ARG A 18 11.74 6.90 16.66
CA ARG A 18 12.32 7.95 15.82
C ARG A 18 11.49 9.22 15.91
N ARG A 19 12.09 10.37 15.61
CA ARG A 19 11.37 11.64 15.52
C ARG A 19 10.32 11.54 14.41
N ALA A 20 9.15 12.14 14.63
CA ALA A 20 8.14 12.25 13.59
C ALA A 20 8.71 13.05 12.40
N PRO A 21 8.47 12.60 11.15
CA PRO A 21 8.98 13.29 9.98
C PRO A 21 8.39 14.70 9.88
N SER A 22 9.21 15.69 9.52
CA SER A 22 8.72 17.05 9.32
C SER A 22 8.00 17.27 7.98
N ALA A 23 8.16 16.35 7.02
CA ALA A 23 7.43 16.35 5.76
C ALA A 23 7.01 14.93 5.33
N VAL A 24 5.86 14.86 4.66
CA VAL A 24 5.30 13.63 4.06
C VAL A 24 4.83 13.95 2.66
N ALA A 25 5.11 13.05 1.71
CA ALA A 25 4.61 13.14 0.34
C ALA A 25 3.95 11.83 -0.08
N HIS A 26 2.91 11.94 -0.91
CA HIS A 26 2.09 10.84 -1.38
C HIS A 26 2.09 10.77 -2.90
N GLY A 27 2.04 9.55 -3.46
CA GLY A 27 1.93 9.36 -4.91
C GLY A 27 1.07 8.15 -5.27
N ALA A 28 0.26 8.30 -6.32
CA ALA A 28 -0.55 7.24 -6.88
C ALA A 28 -0.24 7.08 -8.38
N PHE A 29 0.00 5.84 -8.83
CA PHE A 29 0.38 5.55 -10.20
C PHE A 29 -0.45 4.41 -10.77
N ALA A 30 -1.10 4.64 -11.90
CA ALA A 30 -1.82 3.60 -12.64
C ALA A 30 -0.89 2.88 -13.62
N PHE A 31 -1.13 1.58 -13.80
CA PHE A 31 -0.50 0.79 -14.86
C PHE A 31 -1.57 0.00 -15.59
N GLU A 32 -1.40 -0.16 -16.90
CA GLU A 32 -2.29 -0.97 -17.74
C GLU A 32 -2.37 -2.43 -17.27
N THR A 33 -1.27 -2.97 -16.72
CA THR A 33 -1.21 -4.35 -16.21
C THR A 33 -0.45 -4.43 -14.89
N PHE A 34 -0.86 -5.37 -14.04
CA PHE A 34 -0.17 -5.66 -12.77
C PHE A 34 1.31 -6.02 -12.97
N ARG A 35 1.64 -6.70 -14.08
CA ARG A 35 3.03 -7.02 -14.44
C ARG A 35 3.87 -5.76 -14.65
N GLY A 36 3.31 -4.71 -15.27
CA GLY A 36 3.99 -3.42 -15.42
C GLY A 36 4.29 -2.77 -14.06
N GLY A 37 3.30 -2.78 -13.15
CA GLY A 37 3.50 -2.32 -11.78
C GLY A 37 4.55 -3.14 -11.02
N LEU A 38 4.58 -4.46 -11.21
CA LEU A 38 5.55 -5.34 -10.55
C LEU A 38 6.99 -5.08 -11.04
N GLU A 39 7.16 -4.75 -12.32
CA GLU A 39 8.45 -4.33 -12.86
C GLU A 39 8.94 -3.03 -12.20
N ALA A 40 8.05 -2.06 -11.98
CA ALA A 40 8.37 -0.85 -11.23
C ALA A 40 8.81 -1.17 -9.79
N VAL A 41 8.08 -2.03 -9.07
CA VAL A 41 8.45 -2.49 -7.72
C VAL A 41 9.84 -3.13 -7.72
N ARG A 42 10.10 -4.02 -8.68
CA ARG A 42 11.39 -4.71 -8.83
C ARG A 42 12.53 -3.71 -9.05
N ARG A 43 12.34 -2.72 -9.92
CA ARG A 43 13.32 -1.67 -10.20
C ARG A 43 13.58 -0.81 -8.96
N VAL A 44 12.54 -0.35 -8.25
CA VAL A 44 12.68 0.44 -7.02
C VAL A 44 13.53 -0.31 -5.99
N ALA A 45 13.25 -1.60 -5.78
CA ALA A 45 14.00 -2.43 -4.84
C ALA A 45 15.47 -2.64 -5.25
N GLN A 46 15.74 -2.83 -6.54
CA GLN A 46 17.11 -3.04 -7.06
C GLN A 46 17.97 -1.79 -7.06
N GLU A 47 17.36 -0.61 -7.16
CA GLU A 47 18.04 0.69 -7.06
C GLU A 47 18.19 1.15 -5.59
N GLU A 48 17.84 0.28 -4.62
CA GLU A 48 17.90 0.56 -3.17
C GLU A 48 17.15 1.84 -2.77
N LEU A 49 16.03 2.12 -3.45
CA LEU A 49 15.14 3.23 -3.11
C LEU A 49 14.10 2.75 -2.09
N HIS A 50 13.91 3.53 -1.03
CA HIS A 50 13.17 3.10 0.16
C HIS A 50 12.02 4.05 0.51
N PRO A 51 10.98 4.13 -0.36
CA PRO A 51 9.76 4.82 0.04
C PRO A 51 9.22 4.21 1.34
N ALA A 52 8.75 5.07 2.26
CA ALA A 52 8.19 4.65 3.55
C ALA A 52 6.99 3.69 3.37
N VAL A 53 6.23 3.85 2.27
CA VAL A 53 5.23 2.88 1.82
C VAL A 53 5.36 2.69 0.32
N MET A 54 5.32 1.43 -0.11
CA MET A 54 5.09 1.05 -1.50
C MET A 54 4.13 -0.14 -1.52
N ARG A 55 2.99 0.02 -2.19
CA ARG A 55 1.98 -1.04 -2.31
C ARG A 55 1.39 -1.05 -3.70
N LEU A 56 1.35 -2.23 -4.32
CA LEU A 56 0.76 -2.43 -5.64
C LEU A 56 -0.50 -3.28 -5.49
N TYR A 57 -1.60 -2.80 -6.06
CA TYR A 57 -2.88 -3.49 -6.14
C TYR A 57 -3.10 -3.97 -7.57
N ASP A 58 -3.61 -5.19 -7.73
CA ASP A 58 -4.14 -5.63 -9.01
C ASP A 58 -5.51 -4.99 -9.31
N GLU A 59 -6.05 -5.27 -10.48
CA GLU A 59 -7.31 -4.68 -10.94
C GLU A 59 -8.51 -5.05 -10.04
N ALA A 60 -8.57 -6.30 -9.57
CA ALA A 60 -9.66 -6.77 -8.72
C ALA A 60 -9.62 -6.07 -7.35
N ASP A 61 -8.43 -5.97 -6.76
CA ASP A 61 -8.23 -5.30 -5.48
C ASP A 61 -8.46 -3.79 -5.58
N VAL A 62 -8.12 -3.15 -6.71
CA VAL A 62 -8.48 -1.74 -6.96
C VAL A 62 -10.00 -1.57 -6.89
N GLY A 63 -10.74 -2.47 -7.54
CA GLY A 63 -12.21 -2.45 -7.53
C GLY A 63 -12.83 -2.56 -6.13
N ILE A 64 -12.15 -3.26 -5.20
CA ILE A 64 -12.62 -3.45 -3.82
C ILE A 64 -12.13 -2.32 -2.91
N ALA A 65 -10.82 -2.09 -2.84
CA ALA A 65 -10.19 -1.14 -1.90
C ALA A 65 -10.49 0.32 -2.22
N PHE A 66 -10.79 0.64 -3.47
CA PHE A 66 -11.09 1.99 -3.94
C PHE A 66 -12.52 2.13 -4.48
N ARG A 67 -13.43 1.24 -4.05
CA ARG A 67 -14.84 1.23 -4.50
C ARG A 67 -15.56 2.57 -4.27
N ASP A 68 -15.25 3.25 -3.16
CA ASP A 68 -15.85 4.53 -2.78
C ASP A 68 -14.99 5.75 -3.19
N ALA A 69 -13.93 5.55 -3.99
CA ALA A 69 -13.20 6.65 -4.59
C ALA A 69 -14.02 7.23 -5.77
N ALA A 70 -14.02 8.55 -5.91
CA ALA A 70 -14.76 9.23 -6.98
C ALA A 70 -14.28 8.83 -8.38
N GLU A 71 -12.98 8.65 -8.53
CA GLU A 71 -12.34 8.14 -9.73
C GLU A 71 -11.34 7.05 -9.33
N ARG A 72 -11.33 5.96 -10.10
CA ARG A 72 -10.34 4.88 -9.98
C ARG A 72 -9.76 4.58 -11.36
N PRO A 73 -8.47 4.29 -11.46
CA PRO A 73 -7.90 3.88 -12.74
C PRO A 73 -8.43 2.50 -13.14
N ASP A 74 -8.50 2.28 -14.45
CA ASP A 74 -8.56 0.93 -15.00
C ASP A 74 -7.18 0.25 -14.83
N GLY A 75 -7.18 -1.06 -14.59
CA GLY A 75 -5.96 -1.84 -14.37
C GLY A 75 -5.44 -1.75 -12.92
N SER A 76 -4.11 -1.81 -12.76
CA SER A 76 -3.45 -1.87 -11.44
C SER A 76 -3.05 -0.49 -10.91
N LEU A 77 -2.94 -0.37 -9.58
CA LEU A 77 -2.64 0.88 -8.89
C LEU A 77 -1.50 0.70 -7.89
N MET A 78 -0.47 1.54 -8.00
CA MET A 78 0.58 1.66 -7.01
C MET A 78 0.36 2.87 -6.11
N ILE A 79 0.49 2.67 -4.81
CA ILE A 79 0.48 3.69 -3.77
C ILE A 79 1.89 3.83 -3.19
N LEU A 80 2.37 5.07 -3.12
CA LEU A 80 3.66 5.44 -2.57
C LEU A 80 3.49 6.48 -1.45
N ARG A 81 4.36 6.39 -0.45
CA ARG A 81 4.54 7.41 0.59
C ARG A 81 6.02 7.61 0.86
N PHE A 82 6.42 8.87 1.01
CA PHE A 82 7.75 9.29 1.38
C PHE A 82 7.68 10.09 2.68
N GLU A 83 8.68 9.93 3.53
CA GLU A 83 8.80 10.63 4.81
C GLU A 83 10.22 11.15 4.97
N GLY A 84 10.40 12.40 5.42
CA GLY A 84 11.74 12.92 5.65
C GLY A 84 11.79 14.30 6.27
N ASP A 85 13.00 14.70 6.67
CA ASP A 85 13.28 16.02 7.22
C ASP A 85 13.78 16.98 6.14
N ALA A 86 12.95 17.96 5.79
CA ALA A 86 13.15 19.04 4.82
C ALA A 86 13.63 18.66 3.39
N ILE A 87 14.28 17.52 3.14
CA ILE A 87 14.48 16.95 1.80
C ILE A 87 14.43 15.40 1.83
N ALA A 88 13.24 14.79 1.65
CA ALA A 88 13.06 13.56 0.85
C ALA A 88 12.72 13.75 -0.66
N PRO A 89 12.67 14.97 -1.28
CA PRO A 89 12.46 15.20 -2.70
C PRO A 89 13.35 14.43 -3.65
N GLU A 90 14.56 14.05 -3.26
CA GLU A 90 15.46 13.35 -4.19
C GLU A 90 15.06 11.89 -4.37
N GLU A 91 14.87 11.16 -3.27
CA GLU A 91 14.35 9.79 -3.32
C GLU A 91 12.93 9.79 -3.91
N GLU A 92 12.07 10.71 -3.49
CA GLU A 92 10.74 10.87 -4.09
C GLU A 92 10.85 11.05 -5.60
N ARG A 93 11.66 12.01 -6.07
CA ARG A 93 11.81 12.29 -7.50
C ARG A 93 12.39 11.10 -8.24
N ALA A 94 13.38 10.41 -7.67
CA ALA A 94 14.00 9.23 -8.26
C ALA A 94 12.98 8.10 -8.42
N VAL A 95 12.22 7.77 -7.36
CA VAL A 95 11.18 6.73 -7.41
C VAL A 95 10.09 7.10 -8.40
N ARG A 96 9.58 8.35 -8.37
CA ARG A 96 8.54 8.78 -9.32
C ARG A 96 9.02 8.68 -10.76
N ALA A 97 10.23 9.16 -11.05
CA ALA A 97 10.80 9.08 -12.40
C ALA A 97 10.96 7.63 -12.88
N LEU A 98 11.41 6.75 -11.98
CA LEU A 98 11.56 5.32 -12.27
C LEU A 98 10.21 4.64 -12.54
N VAL A 99 9.20 4.94 -11.72
CA VAL A 99 7.83 4.43 -11.89
C VAL A 99 7.23 4.90 -13.21
N VAL A 100 7.42 6.17 -13.58
CA VAL A 100 6.96 6.67 -14.87
C VAL A 100 7.70 5.97 -16.03
N SER A 101 9.01 5.77 -15.91
CA SER A 101 9.82 5.09 -16.94
C SER A 101 9.42 3.63 -17.20
N THR A 102 8.72 3.01 -16.25
CA THR A 102 8.25 1.61 -16.33
C THR A 102 6.78 1.51 -16.77
N GLY A 103 6.20 2.62 -17.23
CA GLY A 103 4.82 2.69 -17.73
C GLY A 103 3.78 3.15 -16.71
N GLY A 104 4.23 3.61 -15.53
CA GLY A 104 3.34 4.19 -14.53
C GLY A 104 2.84 5.58 -14.95
N ARG A 105 1.52 5.78 -14.89
CA ARG A 105 0.90 7.08 -15.13
C ARG A 105 0.59 7.76 -13.80
N ASP A 106 1.19 8.91 -13.55
CA ASP A 106 0.99 9.68 -12.32
C ASP A 106 -0.47 10.18 -12.24
N LEU A 107 -1.12 9.89 -11.12
CA LEU A 107 -2.49 10.31 -10.79
C LEU A 107 -2.51 11.43 -9.73
N GLY A 108 -1.34 11.90 -9.29
CA GLY A 108 -1.20 12.80 -8.16
C GLY A 108 -1.35 12.10 -6.81
N PRO A 109 -1.48 12.87 -5.72
CA PRO A 109 -1.44 12.33 -4.36
C PRO A 109 -2.79 11.81 -3.84
N GLY A 110 -3.92 12.29 -4.37
CA GLY A 110 -5.23 12.17 -3.71
C GLY A 110 -5.67 10.73 -3.41
N LEU A 111 -5.43 9.78 -4.32
CA LEU A 111 -5.73 8.36 -4.08
C LEU A 111 -4.86 7.77 -2.97
N ALA A 112 -3.59 8.17 -2.90
CA ALA A 112 -2.64 7.72 -1.89
C ALA A 112 -2.90 8.36 -0.51
N GLU A 113 -3.34 9.61 -0.47
CA GLU A 113 -3.81 10.30 0.74
C GLU A 113 -5.06 9.62 1.30
N ARG A 114 -6.09 9.44 0.46
CA ARG A 114 -7.30 8.68 0.84
C ARG A 114 -6.93 7.29 1.33
N TRP A 115 -6.05 6.59 0.60
CA TRP A 115 -5.61 5.27 1.00
C TRP A 115 -4.97 5.29 2.39
N TRP A 116 -4.11 6.28 2.68
CA TRP A 116 -3.47 6.39 3.99
C TRP A 116 -4.48 6.53 5.13
N GLU A 117 -5.51 7.36 4.94
CA GLU A 117 -6.56 7.57 5.94
C GLU A 117 -7.45 6.34 6.15
N HIS A 118 -7.70 5.57 5.09
CA HIS A 118 -8.67 4.47 5.09
C HIS A 118 -8.06 3.07 5.05
N ARG A 119 -6.72 2.91 5.05
CA ARG A 119 -6.06 1.61 4.88
C ARG A 119 -6.45 0.54 5.91
N ASN A 120 -6.93 0.95 7.09
CA ASN A 120 -7.38 0.05 8.14
C ASN A 120 -8.89 -0.24 8.11
N ASP A 121 -9.66 0.45 7.26
CA ASP A 121 -11.10 0.26 7.13
C ASP A 121 -11.44 -1.09 6.50
N ALA A 122 -10.47 -1.72 5.84
CA ALA A 122 -10.57 -3.08 5.32
C ALA A 122 -11.05 -4.09 6.39
N VAL A 123 -10.78 -3.87 7.68
CA VAL A 123 -11.31 -4.68 8.79
C VAL A 123 -12.84 -4.63 8.84
N GLY A 124 -13.42 -3.45 8.61
CA GLY A 124 -14.87 -3.26 8.51
C GLY A 124 -15.43 -3.90 7.23
N THR A 125 -14.76 -3.70 6.10
CA THR A 125 -15.14 -4.29 4.81
C THR A 125 -15.16 -5.82 4.87
N PHE A 126 -14.15 -6.45 5.49
CA PHE A 126 -14.07 -7.90 5.65
C PHE A 126 -15.22 -8.44 6.49
N ARG A 127 -15.59 -7.75 7.59
CA ARG A 127 -16.78 -8.09 8.37
C ARG A 127 -18.07 -7.97 7.55
N GLN A 128 -18.20 -6.94 6.72
CA GLN A 128 -19.38 -6.77 5.85
C GLN A 128 -19.45 -7.83 4.74
N ILE A 129 -18.32 -8.29 4.23
CA ILE A 129 -18.30 -9.40 3.27
C ILE A 129 -18.70 -10.71 3.94
N MET A 130 -18.08 -11.04 5.08
CA MET A 130 -18.29 -12.32 5.76
C MET A 130 -19.63 -12.44 6.48
N VAL A 131 -20.16 -11.34 7.03
CA VAL A 131 -21.41 -11.34 7.82
C VAL A 131 -22.56 -10.64 7.10
N GLY A 132 -22.25 -9.61 6.30
CA GLY A 132 -23.26 -8.78 5.63
C GLY A 132 -23.69 -9.27 4.25
N GLY A 133 -23.08 -10.33 3.71
CA GLY A 133 -23.46 -10.91 2.43
C GLY A 133 -23.16 -10.03 1.21
N MET A 134 -22.16 -9.14 1.30
CA MET A 134 -21.75 -8.25 0.20
C MET A 134 -21.44 -9.00 -1.11
N LEU A 135 -20.92 -10.23 -0.99
CA LEU A 135 -20.63 -11.13 -2.11
C LEU A 135 -21.70 -12.22 -2.30
N GLY A 136 -22.84 -12.09 -1.61
CA GLY A 136 -23.95 -13.06 -1.61
C GLY A 136 -24.02 -13.93 -0.34
N PRO A 137 -25.13 -14.68 -0.15
CA PRO A 137 -25.45 -15.38 1.10
C PRO A 137 -24.58 -16.62 1.41
N ALA A 138 -23.67 -17.01 0.51
CA ALA A 138 -22.81 -18.18 0.67
C ALA A 138 -21.32 -17.86 0.40
N ALA A 139 -20.95 -16.57 0.43
CA ALA A 139 -19.58 -16.16 0.20
C ALA A 139 -18.69 -16.47 1.41
N ALA A 140 -17.52 -17.04 1.15
CA ALA A 140 -16.44 -17.18 2.11
C ALA A 140 -15.21 -16.44 1.56
N VAL A 141 -14.51 -15.72 2.43
CA VAL A 141 -13.27 -15.01 2.09
C VAL A 141 -12.21 -15.42 3.09
N ASP A 142 -11.03 -15.71 2.56
CA ASP A 142 -9.83 -16.06 3.33
C ASP A 142 -8.65 -15.26 2.77
N THR A 143 -7.55 -15.19 3.52
CA THR A 143 -6.34 -14.48 3.12
C THR A 143 -5.14 -15.42 3.23
N MET A 144 -4.39 -15.55 2.14
CA MET A 144 -3.12 -16.27 2.11
C MET A 144 -2.00 -15.30 1.79
N GLU A 145 -1.02 -15.21 2.69
CA GLU A 145 0.20 -14.44 2.50
C GLU A 145 1.35 -15.41 2.21
N VAL A 146 2.13 -15.14 1.16
CA VAL A 146 3.28 -15.98 0.76
C VAL A 146 4.54 -15.14 0.87
N ALA A 147 5.45 -15.52 1.77
CA ALA A 147 6.80 -14.98 1.84
C ALA A 147 7.75 -15.92 1.09
N GLY A 148 8.62 -15.36 0.25
CA GLY A 148 9.70 -16.06 -0.47
C GLY A 148 11.07 -15.81 0.14
#